data_AF-A0A926E4D5-F1
#
_entry.id   AF-A0A926E4D5-F1
#
_cell.length_a   1.000
_cell.length_b   1.000
_cell.length_c   1.000
_cell.angle_alpha   90.00
_cell.angle_beta   90.00
_cell.angle_gamma   90.00
#
_symmetry.space_group_name_H-M   'P 1'
#
loop_
_entity.id
_entity.type
_entity.pdbx_description
1 polymer ?
#
loop_
_entity_poly.entity_id
_entity_poly.type
_entity_poly.pdbx_seq_one_letter_code
_entity_poly.pdbx_strand_id
1 'polypeptide(L)'
;MQTLIGKNGAMVGSAPYFQKLNEGTIIGDLMRSCFGTANSTNYAGLYDKLKAKSDDAVEEIFWDLKKYVGVMRHFPKDDRDDLVAFIKALEELKGFGNQGSISKASSCIDILTLNSYDTKPQSRADLRDIEAAAKRASQKNRSTALELVKRAADYGITRAAGSDSWKLAFLHDTIGPYSQDFYKDLYIYMDFQENHRYMRGKCYKELCTPEYVAEMEKEVFGNAAGQFSGSYSYYAVFLNGLKEIAAELEADLDNPIQGVQTEYQETLKSVAGQLDKFLGTKLKGKAESKHLMYKDSQITNIDPLHITDKSISRDYIFLSRQDYYFENERDYGDDQFFVEYMGVRYPTLSKETVLVTEWDKVDLVFLNRTLDQLVEVANQEETNYTRVLRDSIKRSLDFKLYLPEDSLYLVNGTIYNRNEAGNFVWTYFLESHNIKPGYSGTLAQLGSIFGNEHRFDESWDRQARYEGTKYWYVRQGREDEFHELYDWLVYKP
;
A
#
# COMPACT_ATOMS: atom_id res chain seq x y z
N MET A 1 -37.75 -3.88 -0.85
CA MET A 1 -36.89 -3.94 -2.05
C MET A 1 -35.67 -4.76 -1.65
N GLN A 2 -35.21 -5.71 -2.47
CA GLN A 2 -34.14 -6.67 -2.09
C GLN A 2 -32.74 -6.04 -2.21
N THR A 3 -31.78 -6.46 -1.38
CA THR A 3 -30.37 -6.04 -1.47
C THR A 3 -29.76 -6.51 -2.81
N LEU A 4 -28.99 -5.63 -3.45
CA LEU A 4 -28.29 -5.89 -4.69
C LEU A 4 -27.04 -6.74 -4.44
N ILE A 5 -27.06 -7.96 -4.98
CA ILE A 5 -25.93 -8.89 -4.95
C ILE A 5 -25.30 -8.88 -6.34
N GLY A 6 -23.99 -8.62 -6.39
CA GLY A 6 -23.23 -8.63 -7.63
C GLY A 6 -23.05 -10.04 -8.18
N LYS A 7 -22.63 -10.17 -9.44
CA LYS A 7 -22.33 -11.48 -10.05
C LYS A 7 -21.29 -12.30 -9.27
N ASN A 8 -20.40 -11.60 -8.57
CA ASN A 8 -19.39 -12.19 -7.70
C ASN A 8 -19.93 -12.72 -6.34
N GLY A 9 -21.25 -12.62 -6.12
CA GLY A 9 -21.96 -13.15 -4.95
C GLY A 9 -21.81 -12.30 -3.69
N ALA A 10 -21.22 -11.11 -3.76
CA ALA A 10 -21.12 -10.18 -2.64
C ALA A 10 -22.09 -8.99 -2.80
N MET A 11 -22.44 -8.34 -1.70
CA MET A 11 -23.29 -7.15 -1.71
C MET A 11 -22.59 -6.00 -2.44
N VAL A 12 -23.23 -5.43 -3.46
CA VAL A 12 -22.63 -4.36 -4.27
C VAL A 12 -22.28 -3.17 -3.40
N GLY A 13 -21.02 -2.73 -3.47
CA GLY A 13 -20.47 -1.63 -2.68
C GLY A 13 -19.79 -2.03 -1.35
N SER A 14 -19.87 -3.30 -0.96
CA SER A 14 -19.15 -3.85 0.20
C SER A 14 -17.65 -4.07 -0.10
N ALA A 15 -16.81 -4.17 0.94
CA ALA A 15 -15.40 -4.48 0.77
C ALA A 15 -15.15 -5.85 0.09
N PRO A 16 -15.86 -6.95 0.45
CA PRO A 16 -15.75 -8.23 -0.26
C PRO A 16 -16.13 -8.15 -1.74
N TYR A 17 -17.10 -7.29 -2.09
CA TYR A 17 -17.47 -7.04 -3.49
C TYR A 17 -16.30 -6.43 -4.27
N PHE A 18 -15.69 -5.36 -3.75
CA PHE A 18 -14.56 -4.73 -4.44
C PHE A 18 -13.30 -5.60 -4.46
N GLN A 19 -13.07 -6.38 -3.41
CA GLN A 19 -12.01 -7.39 -3.42
C GLN A 19 -12.18 -8.36 -4.59
N LYS A 20 -13.36 -8.98 -4.73
CA LYS A 20 -13.63 -9.95 -5.80
C LYS A 20 -13.66 -9.30 -7.18
N LEU A 21 -14.14 -8.06 -7.28
CA LEU A 21 -14.15 -7.29 -8.52
C LEU A 21 -12.73 -6.98 -9.02
N ASN A 22 -11.79 -6.76 -8.10
CA ASN A 22 -10.39 -6.47 -8.42
C ASN A 22 -9.54 -7.74 -8.57
N GLU A 23 -9.83 -8.79 -7.81
CA GLU A 23 -9.05 -10.03 -7.81
C GLU A 23 -9.02 -10.68 -9.20
N GLY A 24 -7.85 -11.21 -9.56
CA GLY A 24 -7.62 -11.78 -10.90
C GLY A 24 -7.48 -10.76 -12.04
N THR A 25 -7.59 -9.46 -11.78
CA THR A 25 -7.38 -8.39 -12.77
C THR A 25 -6.02 -7.71 -12.60
N ILE A 26 -5.54 -7.04 -13.66
CA ILE A 26 -4.34 -6.21 -13.57
C ILE A 26 -4.47 -5.08 -12.53
N ILE A 27 -5.67 -4.52 -12.39
CA ILE A 27 -5.94 -3.48 -11.40
C ILE A 27 -5.79 -4.05 -9.98
N GLY A 28 -6.25 -5.27 -9.73
CA GLY A 28 -6.04 -5.94 -8.45
C GLY A 28 -4.56 -6.16 -8.12
N ASP A 29 -3.74 -6.52 -9.10
CA ASP A 29 -2.30 -6.67 -8.90
C ASP A 29 -1.59 -5.34 -8.65
N LEU A 30 -1.98 -4.29 -9.37
CA LEU A 30 -1.49 -2.93 -9.13
C LEU A 30 -1.93 -2.41 -7.76
N MET A 31 -3.18 -2.66 -7.35
CA MET A 31 -3.69 -2.33 -6.01
C MET A 31 -2.87 -3.04 -4.91
N ARG A 32 -2.58 -4.33 -5.07
CA ARG A 32 -1.69 -5.06 -4.16
C ARG A 32 -0.30 -4.44 -4.10
N SER A 33 0.29 -4.08 -5.23
CA SER A 33 1.61 -3.43 -5.26
C SER A 33 1.62 -2.06 -4.58
N CYS A 34 0.55 -1.27 -4.74
CA CYS A 34 0.50 0.11 -4.28
C CYS A 34 -0.06 0.30 -2.86
N PHE A 35 -0.92 -0.61 -2.42
CA PHE A 35 -1.68 -0.52 -1.15
C PHE A 35 -1.59 -1.78 -0.29
N GLY A 36 -0.97 -2.86 -0.75
CA GLY A 36 -0.87 -4.13 -0.01
C GLY A 36 -2.15 -4.98 -0.04
N THR A 37 -3.18 -4.56 -0.79
CA THR A 37 -4.48 -5.25 -0.83
C THR A 37 -5.22 -5.00 -2.14
N ALA A 38 -6.08 -5.94 -2.55
CA ALA A 38 -6.99 -5.79 -3.69
C ALA A 38 -8.39 -5.28 -3.28
N ASN A 39 -8.70 -5.17 -1.99
CA ASN A 39 -9.99 -4.65 -1.52
C ASN A 39 -10.10 -3.11 -1.58
N SER A 40 -9.03 -2.42 -2.01
CA SER A 40 -9.00 -0.96 -2.11
C SER A 40 -9.98 -0.45 -3.17
N THR A 41 -10.69 0.62 -2.82
CA THR A 41 -11.64 1.34 -3.67
C THR A 41 -11.06 2.63 -4.26
N ASN A 42 -9.78 2.88 -4.02
CA ASN A 42 -9.11 4.14 -4.37
C ASN A 42 -8.38 4.04 -5.72
N TYR A 43 -9.13 3.93 -6.82
CA TYR A 43 -8.59 3.88 -8.19
C TYR A 43 -7.88 5.18 -8.59
N ALA A 44 -8.34 6.33 -8.10
CA ALA A 44 -7.68 7.60 -8.32
C ALA A 44 -6.30 7.64 -7.64
N GLY A 45 -6.23 7.23 -6.37
CA GLY A 45 -4.98 7.11 -5.64
C GLY A 45 -4.04 6.05 -6.22
N LEU A 46 -4.59 4.98 -6.82
CA LEU A 46 -3.78 4.00 -7.55
C LEU A 46 -3.03 4.68 -8.70
N TYR A 47 -3.77 5.41 -9.53
CA TYR A 47 -3.19 6.16 -10.64
C TYR A 47 -2.17 7.20 -10.17
N ASP A 48 -2.45 7.92 -9.07
CA ASP A 48 -1.50 8.87 -8.48
C ASP A 48 -0.21 8.20 -8.01
N LYS A 49 -0.29 7.03 -7.38
CA LYS A 49 0.89 6.24 -6.99
C LYS A 49 1.68 5.73 -8.20
N LEU A 50 1.01 5.30 -9.27
CA LEU A 50 1.70 4.86 -10.49
C LEU A 50 2.45 6.01 -11.17
N LYS A 51 1.87 7.23 -11.19
CA LYS A 51 2.57 8.43 -11.65
C LYS A 51 3.81 8.74 -10.83
N ALA A 52 3.69 8.71 -9.51
CA ALA A 52 4.83 8.98 -8.61
C ALA A 52 5.95 7.95 -8.81
N LYS A 53 5.61 6.66 -8.88
CA LYS A 53 6.60 5.61 -9.16
C LYS A 53 7.24 5.73 -10.54
N SER A 54 6.49 6.20 -11.55
CA SER A 54 7.03 6.46 -12.89
C SER A 54 8.04 7.61 -12.87
N ASP A 55 7.78 8.66 -12.09
CA ASP A 55 8.74 9.75 -11.85
C ASP A 55 10.02 9.25 -11.19
N ASP A 56 9.88 8.46 -10.12
CA ASP A 56 11.01 7.89 -9.38
C ASP A 56 11.89 6.99 -10.29
N ALA A 57 11.26 6.12 -11.10
CA ALA A 57 11.96 5.23 -12.01
C ALA A 57 12.73 6.01 -13.09
N VAL A 58 12.11 7.01 -13.72
CA VAL A 58 12.81 7.82 -14.73
C VAL A 58 13.92 8.68 -14.11
N GLU A 59 13.75 9.14 -12.88
CA GLU A 59 14.81 9.83 -12.15
C GLU A 59 16.01 8.92 -11.87
N GLU A 60 15.78 7.68 -11.44
CA GLU A 60 16.84 6.67 -11.28
C GLU A 60 17.57 6.41 -12.61
N ILE A 61 16.81 6.17 -13.68
CA ILE A 61 17.36 5.98 -15.03
C ILE A 61 18.20 7.18 -15.45
N PHE A 62 17.74 8.41 -15.22
CA PHE A 62 18.50 9.60 -15.56
C PHE A 62 19.88 9.61 -14.89
N TRP A 63 19.94 9.31 -13.59
CA TRP A 63 21.21 9.32 -12.85
C TRP A 63 22.13 8.19 -13.29
N ASP A 64 21.57 7.01 -13.56
CA ASP A 64 22.32 5.89 -14.13
C ASP A 64 22.89 6.24 -15.51
N LEU A 65 22.09 6.83 -16.40
CA LEU A 65 22.53 7.27 -17.72
C LEU A 65 23.59 8.37 -17.63
N LYS A 66 23.44 9.35 -16.73
CA LYS A 66 24.45 10.42 -16.55
C LYS A 66 25.79 9.87 -16.06
N LYS A 67 25.78 8.82 -15.23
CA LYS A 67 27.01 8.17 -14.75
C LYS A 67 27.85 7.60 -15.89
N TYR A 68 27.22 7.06 -16.93
CA TYR A 68 27.90 6.43 -18.06
C TYR A 68 27.65 7.13 -19.41
N VAL A 69 27.32 8.43 -19.38
CA VAL A 69 26.94 9.18 -20.58
C VAL A 69 28.02 9.16 -21.68
N GLY A 70 29.30 9.17 -21.29
CA GLY A 70 30.44 9.15 -22.20
C GLY A 70 30.64 7.84 -22.97
N VAL A 71 30.01 6.74 -22.53
CA VAL A 71 30.08 5.43 -23.22
C VAL A 71 28.75 5.05 -23.89
N MET A 72 27.69 5.85 -23.72
CA MET A 72 26.34 5.52 -24.17
C MET A 72 26.26 5.14 -25.66
N ARG A 73 27.04 5.83 -26.50
CA ARG A 73 27.17 5.60 -27.96
C ARG A 73 27.61 4.18 -28.35
N HIS A 74 28.22 3.44 -27.42
CA HIS A 74 28.74 2.09 -27.67
C HIS A 74 27.78 0.97 -27.26
N PHE A 75 26.72 1.28 -26.49
CA PHE A 75 25.63 0.32 -26.25
C PHE A 75 24.93 -0.06 -27.57
N PRO A 76 24.37 -1.27 -27.69
CA PRO A 76 23.58 -1.65 -28.84
C PRO A 76 22.43 -0.67 -29.07
N LYS A 77 22.18 -0.32 -30.33
CA LYS A 77 21.11 0.64 -30.67
C LYS A 77 19.74 0.10 -30.27
N ASP A 78 19.48 -1.18 -30.53
CA ASP A 78 18.19 -1.79 -30.22
C ASP A 78 17.90 -1.75 -28.72
N ASP A 79 18.89 -2.06 -27.86
CA ASP A 79 18.80 -1.94 -26.40
C ASP A 79 18.50 -0.51 -25.94
N ARG A 80 19.16 0.50 -26.53
CA ARG A 80 18.86 1.91 -26.23
C ARG A 80 17.46 2.30 -26.68
N ASP A 81 17.05 1.87 -27.87
CA ASP A 81 15.73 2.16 -28.44
C ASP A 81 14.61 1.52 -27.60
N ASP A 82 14.85 0.33 -27.04
CA ASP A 82 13.97 -0.37 -26.10
C ASP A 82 13.77 0.44 -24.81
N LEU A 83 14.87 0.91 -24.20
CA LEU A 83 14.80 1.78 -23.02
C LEU A 83 14.13 3.13 -23.31
N VAL A 84 14.29 3.69 -24.52
CA VAL A 84 13.53 4.88 -24.95
C VAL A 84 12.04 4.60 -25.02
N ALA A 85 11.64 3.45 -25.58
CA ALA A 85 10.25 3.07 -25.68
C ALA A 85 9.62 2.86 -24.29
N PHE A 86 10.37 2.26 -23.35
CA PHE A 86 9.99 2.16 -21.95
C PHE A 86 9.70 3.53 -21.32
N ILE A 87 10.64 4.48 -21.41
CA ILE A 87 10.50 5.82 -20.82
C ILE A 87 9.29 6.56 -21.42
N LYS A 88 9.08 6.46 -22.74
CA LYS A 88 7.93 7.07 -23.41
C LYS A 88 6.60 6.49 -22.94
N ALA A 89 6.54 5.19 -22.69
CA ALA A 89 5.34 4.55 -22.16
C ALA A 89 5.01 4.98 -20.73
N LEU A 90 6.03 5.23 -19.90
CA LEU A 90 5.84 5.85 -18.58
C LEU A 90 5.35 7.30 -18.70
N GLU A 91 5.90 8.08 -19.65
CA GLU A 91 5.39 9.43 -19.92
C GLU A 91 3.92 9.43 -20.37
N GLU A 92 3.54 8.49 -21.24
CA GLU A 92 2.15 8.31 -21.66
C GLU A 92 1.25 7.98 -20.46
N LEU A 93 1.68 7.05 -19.60
CA LEU A 93 0.98 6.71 -18.37
C LEU A 93 0.79 7.93 -17.46
N LYS A 94 1.76 8.85 -17.41
CA LYS A 94 1.64 10.08 -16.61
C LYS A 94 0.74 11.14 -17.24
N GLY A 95 0.75 11.27 -18.56
CA GLY A 95 0.10 12.35 -19.30
C GLY A 95 -1.43 12.37 -19.25
N PHE A 96 -2.08 11.33 -18.73
CA PHE A 96 -3.54 11.29 -18.66
C PHE A 96 -4.10 12.26 -17.59
N GLY A 97 -5.01 13.15 -18.02
CA GLY A 97 -5.63 14.18 -17.18
C GLY A 97 -5.09 15.61 -17.36
N ASN A 98 -4.38 15.91 -18.47
CA ASN A 98 -3.80 17.22 -18.80
C ASN A 98 -2.72 17.74 -17.83
N GLN A 99 -2.06 16.87 -17.05
CA GLN A 99 -1.04 17.30 -16.10
C GLN A 99 0.22 16.43 -16.12
N GLY A 100 1.24 16.96 -16.79
CA GLY A 100 2.64 16.74 -16.43
C GLY A 100 3.43 15.86 -17.39
N SER A 101 4.62 16.34 -17.74
CA SER A 101 5.72 15.50 -18.23
C SER A 101 6.46 14.86 -17.05
N ILE A 102 7.11 13.73 -17.28
CA ILE A 102 8.05 13.20 -16.29
C ILE A 102 9.31 14.09 -16.32
N SER A 103 9.73 14.56 -15.15
CA SER A 103 10.97 15.34 -15.05
C SER A 103 12.14 14.49 -15.56
N LYS A 104 13.02 15.07 -16.38
CA LYS A 104 14.20 14.42 -16.98
C LYS A 104 13.94 13.36 -18.07
N ALA A 105 12.69 12.98 -18.37
CA ALA A 105 12.42 12.00 -19.44
C ALA A 105 13.01 12.42 -20.80
N SER A 106 12.80 13.68 -21.21
CA SER A 106 13.42 14.19 -22.45
C SER A 106 14.95 14.14 -22.40
N SER A 107 15.57 14.42 -21.25
CA SER A 107 17.02 14.32 -21.09
C SER A 107 17.52 12.87 -21.21
N CYS A 108 16.78 11.89 -20.68
CA CYS A 108 17.09 10.47 -20.86
C CYS A 108 16.99 10.08 -22.33
N ILE A 109 15.91 10.48 -23.00
CA ILE A 109 15.70 10.23 -24.43
C ILE A 109 16.82 10.87 -25.26
N ASP A 110 17.24 12.10 -24.97
CA ASP A 110 18.34 12.78 -25.66
C ASP A 110 19.68 12.08 -25.46
N ILE A 111 19.93 11.50 -24.28
CA ILE A 111 21.13 10.69 -24.02
C ILE A 111 21.07 9.38 -24.82
N LEU A 112 19.96 8.66 -24.77
CA LEU A 112 19.81 7.35 -25.42
C LEU A 112 19.79 7.45 -26.95
N THR A 113 19.22 8.52 -27.49
CA THR A 113 19.22 8.83 -28.94
C THR A 113 20.49 9.52 -29.41
N LEU A 114 21.47 9.73 -28.50
CA LEU A 114 22.78 10.35 -28.76
C LEU A 114 22.71 11.81 -29.23
N ASN A 115 21.59 12.50 -29.00
CA ASN A 115 21.40 13.92 -29.29
C ASN A 115 22.12 14.82 -28.27
N SER A 116 22.31 14.33 -27.05
CA SER A 116 23.06 15.03 -26.00
C SER A 116 24.49 15.36 -26.46
N TYR A 117 25.03 16.49 -26.02
CA TYR A 117 26.41 16.85 -26.33
C TYR A 117 27.42 15.89 -25.68
N ASP A 118 27.12 15.46 -24.44
CA ASP A 118 27.98 14.59 -23.63
C ASP A 118 28.13 13.17 -24.25
N THR A 119 27.22 12.79 -25.15
CA THR A 119 27.24 11.50 -25.85
C THR A 119 28.03 11.53 -27.16
N LYS A 120 28.71 12.63 -27.49
CA LYS A 120 29.55 12.74 -28.69
C LYS A 120 31.03 12.40 -28.38
N PRO A 121 31.78 11.80 -29.32
CA PRO A 121 33.23 11.62 -29.18
C PRO A 121 33.94 12.97 -29.02
N GLN A 122 34.92 13.03 -28.12
CA GLN A 122 35.68 14.27 -27.88
C GLN A 122 36.49 14.68 -29.11
N SER A 123 37.03 13.70 -29.83
CA SER A 123 37.77 13.87 -31.09
C SER A 123 36.90 14.28 -32.27
N ARG A 124 35.57 14.19 -32.14
CA ARG A 124 34.59 14.31 -33.26
C ARG A 124 34.80 13.29 -34.38
N ALA A 125 35.59 12.24 -34.15
CA ALA A 125 35.76 11.16 -35.11
C ALA A 125 34.46 10.37 -35.30
N ASP A 126 34.30 9.76 -36.48
CA ASP A 126 33.21 8.82 -36.74
C ASP A 126 33.44 7.56 -35.88
N LEU A 127 32.34 6.99 -35.35
CA LEU A 127 32.40 5.75 -34.58
C LEU A 127 33.07 4.61 -35.36
N ARG A 128 32.87 4.55 -36.68
CA ARG A 128 33.48 3.54 -37.55
C ARG A 128 35.00 3.60 -37.53
N ASP A 129 35.58 4.79 -37.41
CA ASP A 129 37.03 4.96 -37.33
C ASP A 129 37.58 4.53 -35.97
N ILE A 130 36.86 4.83 -34.90
CA ILE A 130 37.18 4.38 -33.53
C ILE A 130 37.13 2.84 -33.48
N GLU A 131 36.09 2.22 -34.04
CA GLU A 131 35.94 0.77 -34.12
C GLU A 131 37.05 0.12 -34.96
N ALA A 132 37.38 0.69 -36.12
CA ALA A 132 38.46 0.22 -36.98
C ALA A 132 39.83 0.34 -36.29
N ALA A 133 40.08 1.44 -35.55
CA ALA A 133 41.28 1.61 -34.74
C ALA A 133 41.36 0.58 -33.61
N ALA A 134 40.27 0.32 -32.89
CA ALA A 134 40.24 -0.69 -31.83
C ALA A 134 40.50 -2.11 -32.35
N LYS A 135 39.96 -2.44 -33.53
CA LYS A 135 40.23 -3.70 -34.21
C LYS A 135 41.70 -3.85 -34.56
N ARG A 136 42.33 -2.81 -35.11
CA ARG A 136 43.78 -2.79 -35.41
C ARG A 136 44.62 -2.91 -34.15
N ALA A 137 44.27 -2.16 -33.11
CA ALA A 137 44.95 -2.19 -31.81
C ALA A 137 44.93 -3.58 -31.17
N SER A 138 43.79 -4.28 -31.28
CA SER A 138 43.58 -5.60 -30.66
C SER A 138 44.30 -6.77 -31.35
N GLN A 139 44.84 -6.60 -32.57
CA GLN A 139 45.45 -7.70 -33.34
C GLN A 139 46.82 -8.17 -32.82
N LYS A 140 47.55 -7.35 -32.06
CA LYS A 140 48.94 -7.66 -31.63
C LYS A 140 49.03 -8.24 -30.22
N ASN A 141 48.34 -7.62 -29.26
CA ASN A 141 48.09 -8.12 -27.90
C ASN A 141 47.12 -7.12 -27.24
N ARG A 142 45.91 -7.56 -26.89
CA ARG A 142 44.83 -6.65 -26.50
C ARG A 142 45.09 -5.89 -25.20
N SER A 143 45.60 -6.55 -24.16
CA SER A 143 45.90 -5.90 -22.87
C SER A 143 47.03 -4.88 -22.98
N THR A 144 48.10 -5.23 -23.70
CA THR A 144 49.21 -4.29 -23.97
C THR A 144 48.75 -3.11 -24.84
N ALA A 145 47.85 -3.35 -25.79
CA ALA A 145 47.28 -2.31 -26.62
C ALA A 145 46.41 -1.34 -25.80
N LEU A 146 45.53 -1.85 -24.92
CA LEU A 146 44.69 -1.02 -24.05
C LEU A 146 45.52 -0.13 -23.14
N GLU A 147 46.57 -0.68 -22.50
CA GLU A 147 47.47 0.09 -21.63
C GLU A 147 48.21 1.19 -22.42
N LEU A 148 48.70 0.88 -23.61
CA LEU A 148 49.42 1.83 -24.45
C LEU A 148 48.50 2.95 -24.98
N VAL A 149 47.27 2.61 -25.36
CA VAL A 149 46.22 3.57 -25.76
C VAL A 149 45.84 4.47 -24.58
N LYS A 150 45.65 3.91 -23.38
CA LYS A 150 45.39 4.69 -22.15
C LYS A 150 46.52 5.69 -21.88
N ARG A 151 47.77 5.24 -21.92
CA ARG A 151 48.93 6.11 -21.72
C ARG A 151 49.02 7.20 -22.78
N ALA A 152 48.67 6.91 -24.03
CA ALA A 152 48.65 7.90 -25.11
C ALA A 152 47.53 8.94 -24.89
N ALA A 153 46.37 8.52 -24.39
CA ALA A 153 45.28 9.40 -24.01
C ALA A 153 45.70 10.38 -22.88
N ASP A 154 46.37 9.86 -21.84
CA ASP A 154 46.76 10.63 -20.65
C ASP A 154 47.98 11.54 -20.89
N TYR A 155 49.01 11.05 -21.59
CA TYR A 155 50.33 11.68 -21.63
C TYR A 155 50.81 12.06 -23.04
N GLY A 156 50.06 11.69 -24.07
CA GLY A 156 50.44 11.87 -25.47
C GLY A 156 51.36 10.77 -26.00
N ILE A 157 51.43 10.67 -27.33
CA ILE A 157 52.06 9.57 -28.06
C ILE A 157 53.53 9.36 -27.66
N THR A 158 54.33 10.43 -27.69
CA THR A 158 55.78 10.34 -27.44
C THR A 158 56.09 9.85 -26.02
N ARG A 159 55.33 10.29 -25.01
CA ARG A 159 55.51 9.86 -23.62
C ARG A 159 54.98 8.44 -23.38
N ALA A 160 53.93 8.03 -24.08
CA ALA A 160 53.40 6.68 -24.02
C ALA A 160 54.37 5.66 -24.63
N ALA A 161 54.97 5.98 -25.78
CA ALA A 161 55.94 5.12 -26.47
C ALA A 161 57.33 5.12 -25.82
N GLY A 162 57.78 6.26 -25.27
CA GLY A 162 59.16 6.42 -24.81
C GLY A 162 60.16 6.32 -25.97
N SER A 163 61.23 5.55 -25.80
CA SER A 163 62.24 5.28 -26.84
C SER A 163 61.94 4.02 -27.68
N ASP A 164 60.80 3.37 -27.47
CA ASP A 164 60.41 2.15 -28.16
C ASP A 164 59.79 2.46 -29.53
N SER A 165 60.54 2.17 -30.60
CA SER A 165 60.14 2.45 -31.97
C SER A 165 58.90 1.68 -32.41
N TRP A 166 58.69 0.48 -31.88
CA TRP A 166 57.50 -0.32 -32.18
C TRP A 166 56.25 0.29 -31.56
N LYS A 167 56.32 0.75 -30.30
CA LYS A 167 55.19 1.42 -29.63
C LYS A 167 54.81 2.72 -30.33
N LEU A 168 55.82 3.47 -30.78
CA LEU A 168 55.64 4.71 -31.51
C LEU A 168 54.94 4.47 -32.86
N ALA A 169 55.43 3.50 -33.64
CA ALA A 169 54.81 3.12 -34.91
C ALA A 169 53.38 2.60 -34.72
N PHE A 170 53.16 1.74 -33.73
CA PHE A 170 51.82 1.23 -33.38
C PHE A 170 50.83 2.36 -33.09
N LEU A 171 51.23 3.32 -32.24
CA LEU A 171 50.37 4.46 -31.89
C LEU A 171 50.08 5.31 -33.14
N HIS A 172 51.09 5.71 -33.91
CA HIS A 172 50.88 6.48 -35.14
C HIS A 172 49.97 5.78 -36.16
N ASP A 173 50.14 4.47 -36.37
CA ASP A 173 49.27 3.69 -37.25
C ASP A 173 47.81 3.65 -36.75
N THR A 174 47.61 3.69 -35.43
CA THR A 174 46.29 3.57 -34.79
C THR A 174 45.49 4.86 -34.84
N ILE A 175 46.12 6.03 -34.61
CA ILE A 175 45.43 7.33 -34.57
C ILE A 175 45.00 7.86 -35.95
N GLY A 176 45.70 7.48 -37.03
CA GLY A 176 45.39 7.99 -38.37
C GLY A 176 45.47 9.53 -38.45
N PRO A 177 44.54 10.22 -39.13
CA PRO A 177 44.55 11.69 -39.29
C PRO A 177 44.02 12.47 -38.06
N TYR A 178 43.67 11.77 -36.96
CA TYR A 178 42.94 12.38 -35.85
C TYR A 178 43.84 13.05 -34.79
N SER A 179 43.25 13.88 -33.93
CA SER A 179 43.93 14.54 -32.82
C SER A 179 44.19 13.58 -31.64
N GLN A 180 45.00 13.99 -30.67
CA GLN A 180 45.26 13.19 -29.46
C GLN A 180 43.98 12.77 -28.71
N ASP A 181 42.91 13.57 -28.77
CA ASP A 181 41.61 13.22 -28.16
C ASP A 181 41.02 11.93 -28.74
N PHE A 182 41.44 11.50 -29.93
CA PHE A 182 41.06 10.21 -30.50
C PHE A 182 41.49 9.04 -29.63
N TYR A 183 42.63 9.13 -28.93
CA TYR A 183 43.04 8.07 -28.00
C TYR A 183 42.15 7.99 -26.78
N LYS A 184 41.54 9.10 -26.34
CA LYS A 184 40.57 9.07 -25.25
C LYS A 184 39.32 8.32 -25.69
N ASP A 185 38.78 8.66 -26.85
CA ASP A 185 37.60 7.96 -27.40
C ASP A 185 37.90 6.48 -27.70
N LEU A 186 39.10 6.19 -28.21
CA LEU A 186 39.56 4.81 -28.45
C LEU A 186 39.71 4.02 -27.15
N TYR A 187 40.31 4.60 -26.11
CA TYR A 187 40.41 3.99 -24.79
C TYR A 187 39.02 3.68 -24.23
N ILE A 188 38.12 4.67 -24.26
CA ILE A 188 36.74 4.54 -23.79
C ILE A 188 36.03 3.37 -24.49
N TYR A 189 36.16 3.26 -25.81
CA TYR A 189 35.55 2.16 -26.56
C TYR A 189 36.18 0.79 -26.23
N MET A 190 37.51 0.71 -26.18
CA MET A 190 38.19 -0.55 -25.85
C MET A 190 37.88 -1.02 -24.42
N ASP A 191 37.82 -0.09 -23.46
CA ASP A 191 37.42 -0.36 -22.07
C ASP A 191 35.96 -0.81 -21.99
N PHE A 192 35.04 -0.16 -22.72
CA PHE A 192 33.65 -0.59 -22.83
C PHE A 192 33.54 -2.05 -23.29
N GLN A 193 34.29 -2.44 -24.33
CA GLN A 193 34.25 -3.82 -24.82
C GLN A 193 34.64 -4.86 -23.75
N GLU A 194 35.52 -4.51 -22.81
CA GLU A 194 35.97 -5.42 -21.74
C GLU A 194 35.09 -5.34 -20.50
N ASN A 195 34.54 -4.16 -20.21
CA ASN A 195 33.96 -3.83 -18.90
C ASN A 195 32.48 -3.40 -18.96
N HIS A 196 31.79 -3.48 -20.10
CA HIS A 196 30.37 -3.12 -20.23
C HIS A 196 29.47 -3.77 -19.17
N ARG A 197 29.73 -5.02 -18.79
CA ARG A 197 28.98 -5.75 -17.73
C ARG A 197 29.05 -5.12 -16.34
N TYR A 198 30.00 -4.20 -16.11
CA TYR A 198 30.12 -3.43 -14.88
C TYR A 198 29.43 -2.06 -14.96
N MET A 199 28.93 -1.67 -16.14
CA MET A 199 28.14 -0.46 -16.37
C MET A 199 26.70 -0.71 -15.98
N ARG A 200 26.53 -0.89 -14.67
CA ARG A 200 25.27 -1.22 -14.04
C ARG A 200 24.60 0.02 -13.49
N GLY A 201 23.28 0.05 -13.60
CA GLY A 201 22.46 0.98 -12.86
C GLY A 201 22.40 0.63 -11.37
N LYS A 202 21.68 1.43 -10.61
CA LYS A 202 21.53 1.23 -9.16
C LYS A 202 20.81 -0.09 -8.83
N CYS A 203 19.95 -0.58 -9.71
CA CYS A 203 19.34 -1.91 -9.63
C CYS A 203 20.30 -3.10 -9.91
N TYR A 204 21.59 -2.85 -10.10
CA TYR A 204 22.64 -3.84 -10.36
C TYR A 204 22.50 -4.63 -11.69
N LYS A 205 21.56 -4.24 -12.55
CA LYS A 205 21.45 -4.76 -13.92
C LYS A 205 22.30 -3.91 -14.87
N GLU A 206 22.78 -4.54 -15.93
CA GLU A 206 23.53 -3.86 -16.98
C GLU A 206 22.63 -2.87 -17.71
N LEU A 207 23.10 -1.65 -17.93
CA LEU A 207 22.27 -0.61 -18.51
C LEU A 207 21.75 -0.95 -19.91
N CYS A 208 20.55 -0.47 -20.22
CA CYS A 208 19.84 -0.67 -21.49
C CYS A 208 19.45 -2.13 -21.80
N THR A 209 19.88 -3.13 -21.03
CA THR A 209 19.49 -4.52 -21.33
C THR A 209 18.03 -4.78 -20.96
N PRO A 210 17.38 -5.81 -21.54
CA PRO A 210 16.03 -6.21 -21.18
C PRO A 210 15.87 -6.50 -19.68
N GLU A 211 16.91 -7.03 -19.01
CA GLU A 211 16.87 -7.26 -17.56
C GLU A 211 16.84 -5.97 -16.75
N TYR A 212 17.47 -4.90 -17.23
CA TYR A 212 17.39 -3.58 -16.61
C TYR A 212 15.99 -3.00 -16.74
N VAL A 213 15.42 -3.04 -17.94
CA VAL A 213 14.03 -2.60 -18.20
C VAL A 213 13.04 -3.38 -17.33
N ALA A 214 13.17 -4.70 -17.26
CA ALA A 214 12.29 -5.54 -16.45
C ALA A 214 12.37 -5.23 -14.94
N GLU A 215 13.55 -4.89 -14.41
CA GLU A 215 13.67 -4.49 -13.01
C GLU A 215 13.03 -3.11 -12.77
N MET A 216 13.18 -2.16 -13.71
CA MET A 216 12.50 -0.86 -13.64
C MET A 216 10.97 -1.00 -13.74
N GLU A 217 10.46 -1.87 -14.63
CA GLU A 217 9.04 -2.20 -14.68
C GLU A 217 8.52 -2.76 -13.36
N LYS A 218 9.32 -3.62 -12.70
CA LYS A 218 8.97 -4.19 -11.39
C LYS A 218 8.96 -3.15 -10.28
N GLU A 219 9.83 -2.13 -10.33
CA GLU A 219 9.77 -1.02 -9.37
C GLU A 219 8.46 -0.23 -9.50
N VAL A 220 8.04 0.04 -10.74
CA VAL A 220 6.79 0.77 -11.02
C VAL A 220 5.55 -0.08 -10.71
N PHE A 221 5.47 -1.27 -11.27
CA PHE A 221 4.25 -2.08 -11.31
C PHE A 221 4.22 -3.24 -10.29
N GLY A 222 5.34 -3.53 -9.62
CA GLY A 222 5.47 -4.66 -8.72
C GLY A 222 5.17 -5.99 -9.42
N ASN A 223 4.31 -6.81 -8.81
CA ASN A 223 3.93 -8.10 -9.35
C ASN A 223 3.13 -8.01 -10.67
N ALA A 224 2.57 -6.83 -11.00
CA ALA A 224 1.86 -6.61 -12.25
C ALA A 224 2.80 -6.43 -13.47
N ALA A 225 4.11 -6.24 -13.27
CA ALA A 225 5.06 -5.96 -14.36
C ALA A 225 4.98 -7.00 -15.50
N GLY A 226 4.89 -8.30 -15.17
CA GLY A 226 4.80 -9.36 -16.17
C GLY A 226 3.51 -9.39 -16.99
N GLN A 227 2.49 -8.63 -16.62
CA GLN A 227 1.20 -8.56 -17.33
C GLN A 227 1.19 -7.53 -18.46
N PHE A 228 2.22 -6.69 -18.55
CA PHE A 228 2.40 -5.74 -19.65
C PHE A 228 3.19 -6.33 -20.83
N SER A 229 3.43 -7.65 -20.83
CA SER A 229 4.35 -8.34 -21.75
C SER A 229 4.07 -8.03 -23.22
N GLY A 230 5.07 -7.48 -23.90
CA GLY A 230 5.09 -7.29 -25.36
C GLY A 230 4.46 -5.98 -25.86
N SER A 231 4.02 -5.08 -24.98
CA SER A 231 3.59 -3.75 -25.39
C SER A 231 3.99 -2.69 -24.36
N TYR A 232 4.78 -1.70 -24.79
CA TYR A 232 5.02 -0.43 -24.10
C TYR A 232 3.76 0.46 -24.10
N SER A 233 2.62 -0.13 -23.71
CA SER A 233 1.29 0.48 -23.74
C SER A 233 0.67 0.46 -22.34
N TYR A 234 1.47 0.78 -21.32
CA TYR A 234 1.09 0.71 -19.90
C TYR A 234 -0.22 1.44 -19.62
N TYR A 235 -0.39 2.63 -20.19
CA TYR A 235 -1.61 3.41 -20.08
C TYR A 235 -2.83 2.67 -20.64
N ALA A 236 -2.72 2.13 -21.86
CA ALA A 236 -3.83 1.42 -22.49
C ALA A 236 -4.23 0.17 -21.71
N VAL A 237 -3.25 -0.59 -21.20
CA VAL A 237 -3.52 -1.78 -20.38
C VAL A 237 -4.18 -1.39 -19.05
N PHE A 238 -3.69 -0.33 -18.37
CA PHE A 238 -4.32 0.20 -17.17
C PHE A 238 -5.77 0.64 -17.43
N LEU A 239 -6.01 1.39 -18.51
CA LEU A 239 -7.34 1.86 -18.87
C LEU A 239 -8.29 0.71 -19.19
N ASN A 240 -7.81 -0.33 -19.89
CA ASN A 240 -8.60 -1.51 -20.20
C ASN A 240 -8.97 -2.29 -18.93
N GLY A 241 -8.05 -2.43 -17.96
CA GLY A 241 -8.36 -3.02 -16.66
C GLY A 241 -9.44 -2.23 -15.91
N LEU A 242 -9.41 -0.89 -15.94
CA LEU A 242 -10.49 -0.08 -15.37
C LEU A 242 -11.83 -0.25 -16.11
N LYS A 243 -11.80 -0.41 -17.44
CA LYS A 243 -13.02 -0.67 -18.23
C LYS A 243 -13.67 -2.01 -17.87
N GLU A 244 -12.87 -3.04 -17.62
CA GLU A 244 -13.37 -4.35 -17.19
C GLU A 244 -14.13 -4.24 -15.86
N ILE A 245 -13.50 -3.59 -14.87
CA ILE A 245 -14.13 -3.30 -13.57
C ILE A 245 -15.41 -2.48 -13.72
N ALA A 246 -15.36 -1.42 -14.54
CA ALA A 246 -16.50 -0.55 -14.78
C ALA A 246 -17.66 -1.29 -15.46
N ALA A 247 -17.37 -2.16 -16.43
CA ALA A 247 -18.39 -2.93 -17.14
C ALA A 247 -19.07 -3.97 -16.24
N GLU A 248 -18.31 -4.64 -15.37
CA GLU A 248 -18.90 -5.56 -14.38
C GLU A 248 -19.76 -4.81 -13.37
N LEU A 249 -19.27 -3.68 -12.85
CA LEU A 249 -20.05 -2.82 -11.96
C LEU A 249 -21.32 -2.31 -12.64
N GLU A 250 -21.25 -1.88 -13.89
CA GLU A 250 -22.41 -1.43 -14.66
C GLU A 250 -23.46 -2.53 -14.80
N ALA A 251 -23.02 -3.74 -15.16
CA ALA A 251 -23.90 -4.87 -15.33
C ALA A 251 -24.62 -5.25 -14.04
N ASP A 252 -23.93 -5.18 -12.89
CA ASP A 252 -24.53 -5.43 -11.58
C ASP A 252 -25.52 -4.31 -11.22
N LEU A 253 -25.18 -3.05 -11.52
CA LEU A 253 -26.07 -1.91 -11.32
C LEU A 253 -27.27 -1.88 -12.28
N ASP A 254 -27.29 -2.64 -13.37
CA ASP A 254 -28.45 -2.66 -14.28
C ASP A 254 -29.58 -3.59 -13.80
N ASN A 255 -29.40 -4.33 -12.70
CA ASN A 255 -30.42 -5.23 -12.15
C ASN A 255 -31.63 -4.46 -11.57
N PRO A 256 -32.84 -4.55 -12.16
CA PRO A 256 -33.94 -3.62 -11.90
C PRO A 256 -34.71 -3.81 -10.59
N ILE A 257 -34.58 -4.97 -9.93
CA ILE A 257 -35.44 -5.37 -8.78
C ILE A 257 -34.76 -5.12 -7.41
N GLN A 258 -33.45 -4.86 -7.44
CA GLN A 258 -32.60 -4.78 -6.25
C GLN A 258 -32.00 -3.39 -6.11
N GLY A 259 -31.74 -2.98 -4.86
CA GLY A 259 -31.08 -1.72 -4.56
C GLY A 259 -29.85 -1.92 -3.67
N VAL A 260 -29.03 -0.89 -3.58
CA VAL A 260 -27.80 -0.88 -2.80
C VAL A 260 -28.11 -0.33 -1.41
N GLN A 261 -27.62 -1.01 -0.38
CA GLN A 261 -27.77 -0.60 1.02
C GLN A 261 -27.17 0.80 1.26
N THR A 262 -27.84 1.57 2.13
CA THR A 262 -27.51 2.97 2.43
C THR A 262 -26.05 3.17 2.82
N GLU A 263 -25.51 2.26 3.63
CA GLU A 263 -24.15 2.30 4.14
C GLU A 263 -23.05 2.11 3.07
N TYR A 264 -23.36 1.45 1.95
CA TYR A 264 -22.45 1.23 0.84
C TYR A 264 -22.59 2.27 -0.27
N GLN A 265 -23.63 3.10 -0.22
CA GLN A 265 -23.92 4.09 -1.25
C GLN A 265 -22.81 5.11 -1.41
N GLU A 266 -22.24 5.63 -0.33
CA GLU A 266 -21.16 6.63 -0.44
C GLU A 266 -19.88 6.03 -1.03
N THR A 267 -19.50 4.82 -0.62
CA THR A 267 -18.37 4.08 -1.21
C THR A 267 -18.61 3.83 -2.69
N LEU A 268 -19.80 3.34 -3.05
CA LEU A 268 -20.17 3.05 -4.42
C LEU A 268 -20.20 4.30 -5.30
N LYS A 269 -20.79 5.40 -4.82
CA LYS A 269 -20.78 6.71 -5.52
C LYS A 269 -19.36 7.23 -5.70
N SER A 270 -18.50 7.07 -4.69
CA SER A 270 -17.10 7.45 -4.77
C SER A 270 -16.37 6.65 -5.85
N VAL A 271 -16.49 5.33 -5.83
CA VAL A 271 -15.88 4.44 -6.84
C VAL A 271 -16.41 4.76 -8.24
N ALA A 272 -17.72 4.82 -8.41
CA ALA A 272 -18.35 5.12 -9.68
C ALA A 272 -17.95 6.51 -10.20
N GLY A 273 -17.83 7.50 -9.32
CA GLY A 273 -17.34 8.84 -9.67
C GLY A 273 -15.87 8.86 -10.10
N GLN A 274 -15.02 8.04 -9.47
CA GLN A 274 -13.63 7.86 -9.91
C GLN A 274 -13.59 7.23 -11.30
N LEU A 275 -14.35 6.16 -11.54
CA LEU A 275 -14.42 5.48 -12.84
C LEU A 275 -14.98 6.40 -13.94
N ASP A 276 -16.02 7.19 -13.64
CA ASP A 276 -16.56 8.21 -14.56
C ASP A 276 -15.50 9.24 -14.94
N LYS A 277 -14.65 9.66 -14.01
CA LYS A 277 -13.55 10.59 -14.28
C LYS A 277 -12.48 9.98 -15.20
N PHE A 278 -12.18 8.68 -15.06
CA PHE A 278 -11.19 7.99 -15.89
C PHE A 278 -11.74 7.61 -17.27
N LEU A 279 -12.99 7.19 -17.35
CA LEU A 279 -13.56 6.49 -18.51
C LEU A 279 -14.62 7.30 -19.26
N GLY A 280 -15.10 8.41 -18.69
CA GLY A 280 -16.23 9.17 -19.24
C GLY A 280 -17.57 8.42 -19.15
N THR A 281 -17.68 7.45 -18.25
CA THR A 281 -18.91 6.69 -18.00
C THR A 281 -19.96 7.53 -17.24
N LYS A 282 -21.13 6.95 -16.97
CA LYS A 282 -22.22 7.56 -16.18
C LYS A 282 -22.63 6.70 -14.98
N LEU A 283 -21.68 5.95 -14.43
CA LEU A 283 -21.90 4.99 -13.36
C LEU A 283 -22.34 5.68 -12.08
N LYS A 284 -21.86 6.89 -11.79
CA LYS A 284 -22.24 7.60 -10.57
C LYS A 284 -23.74 7.86 -10.52
N GLY A 285 -24.32 8.31 -11.64
CA GLY A 285 -25.78 8.51 -11.75
C GLY A 285 -26.56 7.20 -11.61
N LYS A 286 -26.03 6.08 -12.15
CA LYS A 286 -26.62 4.75 -11.94
C LYS A 286 -26.56 4.33 -10.47
N ALA A 287 -25.42 4.48 -9.81
CA ALA A 287 -25.25 4.18 -8.39
C ALA A 287 -26.22 4.96 -7.50
N GLU A 288 -26.37 6.27 -7.75
CA GLU A 288 -27.31 7.15 -7.04
C GLU A 288 -28.77 6.69 -7.21
N SER A 289 -29.14 6.24 -8.41
CA SER A 289 -30.50 5.78 -8.70
C SER A 289 -30.87 4.44 -8.05
N LYS A 290 -29.88 3.67 -7.59
CA LYS A 290 -30.05 2.35 -6.96
C LYS A 290 -30.22 2.41 -5.44
N HIS A 291 -30.42 3.59 -4.87
CA HIS A 291 -30.57 3.73 -3.44
C HIS A 291 -31.86 3.06 -2.91
N LEU A 292 -31.69 2.09 -2.00
CA LEU A 292 -32.78 1.54 -1.20
C LEU A 292 -33.23 2.57 -0.16
N MET A 293 -34.33 3.30 -0.43
CA MET A 293 -35.04 4.02 0.62
C MET A 293 -35.94 3.05 1.39
N TYR A 294 -35.64 2.80 2.66
CA TYR A 294 -36.62 2.24 3.58
C TYR A 294 -37.76 3.24 3.74
N LYS A 295 -39.00 2.82 3.43
CA LYS A 295 -40.20 3.53 3.86
C LYS A 295 -40.45 3.17 5.32
N ASP A 296 -40.57 4.19 6.16
CA ASP A 296 -41.12 4.08 7.50
C ASP A 296 -42.39 3.23 7.50
N SER A 297 -42.40 2.19 8.32
CA SER A 297 -43.63 1.55 8.78
C SER A 297 -43.58 1.41 10.29
N GLN A 298 -44.49 2.14 10.94
CA GLN A 298 -44.88 1.95 12.33
C GLN A 298 -45.25 0.48 12.60
N ILE A 299 -44.91 -0.06 13.78
CA ILE A 299 -45.84 -0.65 14.78
C ILE A 299 -45.13 -1.60 15.78
N THR A 300 -45.26 -1.22 17.05
CA THR A 300 -45.36 -1.94 18.35
C THR A 300 -44.21 -2.74 18.99
N ASN A 301 -43.87 -2.26 20.19
CA ASN A 301 -43.27 -2.93 21.37
C ASN A 301 -43.63 -4.41 21.55
N ILE A 302 -42.62 -5.27 21.64
CA ILE A 302 -42.61 -6.45 22.54
C ILE A 302 -41.18 -6.62 23.09
N ASP A 303 -41.09 -6.85 24.40
CA ASP A 303 -39.87 -7.13 25.17
C ASP A 303 -39.43 -8.60 24.94
N PRO A 304 -38.22 -8.90 24.41
CA PRO A 304 -38.03 -10.17 23.68
C PRO A 304 -37.45 -11.37 24.45
N LEU A 305 -37.01 -11.27 25.70
CA LEU A 305 -36.18 -12.34 26.30
C LEU A 305 -36.68 -12.85 27.65
N HIS A 306 -37.85 -13.51 27.64
CA HIS A 306 -38.26 -14.46 28.67
C HIS A 306 -38.77 -15.76 28.03
N ILE A 307 -37.85 -16.58 27.52
CA ILE A 307 -38.11 -18.01 27.29
C ILE A 307 -36.95 -18.80 27.88
N THR A 308 -37.21 -19.42 29.03
CA THR A 308 -36.31 -20.36 29.71
C THR A 308 -36.50 -21.75 29.11
N ASP A 309 -35.76 -22.09 28.05
CA ASP A 309 -35.57 -23.49 27.67
C ASP A 309 -34.07 -23.83 27.70
N LYS A 310 -33.65 -24.49 28.78
CA LYS A 310 -32.25 -24.74 29.14
C LYS A 310 -31.58 -25.85 28.30
N SER A 311 -32.22 -26.30 27.22
CA SER A 311 -31.81 -27.47 26.45
C SER A 311 -31.33 -27.16 25.04
N ILE A 312 -31.48 -25.92 24.56
CA ILE A 312 -31.12 -25.51 23.20
C ILE A 312 -30.40 -24.16 23.26
N SER A 313 -29.18 -24.11 22.73
CA SER A 313 -28.39 -22.88 22.56
C SER A 313 -28.57 -22.31 21.15
N ARG A 314 -28.60 -20.97 21.04
CA ARG A 314 -28.87 -20.26 19.78
C ARG A 314 -27.83 -19.18 19.50
N ASP A 315 -27.60 -18.91 18.22
CA ASP A 315 -26.83 -17.74 17.80
C ASP A 315 -27.82 -16.58 17.57
N TYR A 316 -27.79 -15.57 18.43
CA TYR A 316 -28.63 -14.39 18.31
C TYR A 316 -27.91 -13.30 17.51
N ILE A 317 -28.52 -12.86 16.43
CA ILE A 317 -28.00 -11.85 15.53
C ILE A 317 -28.85 -10.59 15.67
N PHE A 318 -28.28 -9.58 16.30
CA PHE A 318 -28.92 -8.29 16.52
C PHE A 318 -28.60 -7.36 15.35
N LEU A 319 -29.67 -6.84 14.73
CA LEU A 319 -29.64 -5.78 13.73
C LEU A 319 -29.75 -4.40 14.39
N SER A 320 -30.44 -4.33 15.53
CA SER A 320 -30.48 -3.20 16.45
C SER A 320 -30.84 -3.70 17.85
N ARG A 321 -30.91 -2.82 18.87
CA ARG A 321 -31.32 -3.21 20.23
C ARG A 321 -32.65 -4.00 20.27
N GLN A 322 -33.60 -3.68 19.38
CA GLN A 322 -34.94 -4.26 19.38
C GLN A 322 -35.20 -5.23 18.23
N ASP A 323 -34.33 -5.27 17.23
CA ASP A 323 -34.47 -6.11 16.06
C ASP A 323 -33.35 -7.16 16.04
N TYR A 324 -33.75 -8.42 16.15
CA TYR A 324 -32.83 -9.54 16.11
C TYR A 324 -33.53 -10.75 15.52
N TYR A 325 -32.72 -11.62 14.93
CA TYR A 325 -33.13 -12.95 14.54
C TYR A 325 -32.16 -13.95 15.16
N PHE A 326 -32.51 -15.24 15.17
CA PHE A 326 -31.57 -16.27 15.57
C PHE A 326 -31.32 -17.22 14.41
N GLU A 327 -30.10 -17.71 14.33
CA GLU A 327 -29.69 -18.77 13.42
C GLU A 327 -29.10 -19.90 14.23
N ASN A 328 -29.23 -21.13 13.71
CA ASN A 328 -28.71 -22.36 14.30
C ASN A 328 -29.27 -22.70 15.69
N GLU A 329 -29.88 -23.87 15.79
CA GLU A 329 -30.18 -24.49 17.08
C GLU A 329 -29.12 -25.56 17.35
N ARG A 330 -28.44 -25.43 18.50
CA ARG A 330 -27.45 -26.39 18.96
C ARG A 330 -27.93 -27.03 20.26
N ASP A 331 -27.91 -28.36 20.30
CA ASP A 331 -28.34 -29.15 21.46
C ASP A 331 -27.49 -28.88 22.72
N TYR A 332 -26.27 -28.36 22.58
CA TYR A 332 -25.35 -28.07 23.68
C TYR A 332 -24.44 -26.86 23.38
N GLY A 333 -24.23 -25.99 24.37
CA GLY A 333 -23.38 -24.80 24.28
C GLY A 333 -23.95 -23.61 25.03
N ASP A 334 -23.21 -22.50 25.05
CA ASP A 334 -23.74 -21.20 25.46
C ASP A 334 -24.34 -20.48 24.25
N ASP A 335 -25.32 -19.62 24.51
CA ASP A 335 -25.83 -18.69 23.49
C ASP A 335 -24.69 -17.79 23.00
N GLN A 336 -24.62 -17.61 21.70
CA GLN A 336 -23.68 -16.68 21.09
C GLN A 336 -24.42 -15.43 20.62
N PHE A 337 -23.77 -14.29 20.77
CA PHE A 337 -24.35 -13.00 20.48
C PHE A 337 -23.52 -12.33 19.39
N PHE A 338 -24.23 -11.84 18.39
CA PHE A 338 -23.63 -11.19 17.24
C PHE A 338 -24.36 -9.88 16.96
N VAL A 339 -23.60 -8.92 16.46
CA VAL A 339 -24.14 -7.72 15.83
C VAL A 339 -23.95 -7.88 14.34
N GLU A 340 -25.05 -7.84 13.60
CA GLU A 340 -24.99 -7.65 12.16
C GLU A 340 -25.11 -6.17 11.88
N TYR A 341 -23.97 -5.55 11.63
CA TYR A 341 -23.89 -4.17 11.25
C TYR A 341 -23.23 -4.08 9.90
N MET A 342 -23.88 -3.33 9.02
CA MET A 342 -23.52 -3.25 7.62
C MET A 342 -23.40 -4.61 6.91
N GLY A 343 -24.30 -5.55 7.23
CA GLY A 343 -24.32 -6.92 6.68
C GLY A 343 -23.06 -7.75 6.98
N VAL A 344 -22.22 -7.29 7.90
CA VAL A 344 -21.11 -8.05 8.45
C VAL A 344 -21.49 -8.48 9.86
N ARG A 345 -21.37 -9.78 10.10
CA ARG A 345 -21.59 -10.36 11.41
C ARG A 345 -20.32 -10.22 12.24
N TYR A 346 -20.44 -9.50 13.34
CA TYR A 346 -19.38 -9.38 14.32
C TYR A 346 -19.77 -10.11 15.60
N PRO A 347 -18.91 -10.94 16.18
CA PRO A 347 -19.12 -11.46 17.52
C PRO A 347 -19.15 -10.31 18.53
N THR A 348 -19.96 -10.45 19.57
CA THR A 348 -19.92 -9.56 20.74
C THR A 348 -19.29 -10.27 21.92
N LEU A 349 -18.79 -9.50 22.89
CA LEU A 349 -18.24 -10.07 24.12
C LEU A 349 -19.31 -10.68 25.02
N SER A 350 -20.53 -10.11 25.00
CA SER A 350 -21.61 -10.55 25.86
C SER A 350 -22.99 -10.25 25.27
N LYS A 351 -24.02 -10.85 25.88
CA LYS A 351 -25.41 -10.46 25.69
C LYS A 351 -25.66 -9.02 26.08
N GLU A 352 -24.94 -8.51 27.08
CA GLU A 352 -25.09 -7.13 27.54
C GLU A 352 -24.63 -6.12 26.50
N THR A 353 -23.63 -6.47 25.69
CA THR A 353 -23.15 -5.65 24.57
C THR A 353 -24.31 -5.16 23.69
N VAL A 354 -25.28 -6.04 23.41
CA VAL A 354 -26.39 -5.76 22.49
C VAL A 354 -27.69 -5.31 23.17
N LEU A 355 -27.83 -5.52 24.48
CA LEU A 355 -29.08 -5.23 25.20
C LEU A 355 -29.03 -3.98 26.09
N VAL A 356 -27.85 -3.62 26.61
CA VAL A 356 -27.70 -2.51 27.57
C VAL A 356 -27.72 -1.14 26.88
N THR A 357 -27.42 -1.10 25.58
CA THR A 357 -27.19 0.13 24.82
C THR A 357 -28.25 0.29 23.73
N GLU A 358 -28.87 1.48 23.60
CA GLU A 358 -29.72 1.83 22.45
C GLU A 358 -28.84 2.21 21.26
N TRP A 359 -28.27 1.20 20.60
CA TRP A 359 -27.32 1.45 19.52
C TRP A 359 -28.01 1.49 18.15
N ASP A 360 -27.60 2.46 17.34
CA ASP A 360 -27.96 2.58 15.91
C ASP A 360 -26.71 2.71 15.01
N LYS A 361 -25.52 2.79 15.62
CA LYS A 361 -24.24 2.97 14.95
C LYS A 361 -23.18 2.04 15.51
N VAL A 362 -22.21 1.69 14.66
CA VAL A 362 -20.96 1.05 15.07
C VAL A 362 -19.79 1.88 14.58
N ASP A 363 -18.89 2.24 15.49
CA ASP A 363 -17.61 2.84 15.19
C ASP A 363 -16.62 1.77 14.71
N LEU A 364 -16.57 1.59 13.39
CA LEU A 364 -15.68 0.64 12.71
C LEU A 364 -14.21 1.11 12.67
N VAL A 365 -13.94 2.37 13.00
CA VAL A 365 -12.59 2.96 12.96
C VAL A 365 -12.07 3.28 14.36
N PHE A 366 -12.67 2.70 15.39
CA PHE A 366 -12.36 2.97 16.78
C PHE A 366 -10.86 2.91 17.07
N LEU A 367 -10.17 1.83 16.67
CA LEU A 367 -8.73 1.65 16.91
C LEU A 367 -7.82 2.62 16.13
N ASN A 368 -8.30 3.16 14.99
CA ASN A 368 -7.52 4.00 14.09
C ASN A 368 -7.82 5.51 14.25
N ARG A 369 -8.85 5.85 15.02
CA ARG A 369 -9.28 7.24 15.18
C ARG A 369 -9.72 7.55 16.60
N THR A 370 -10.80 6.91 17.06
CA THR A 370 -11.46 7.26 18.32
C THR A 370 -10.57 6.99 19.52
N LEU A 371 -9.85 5.87 19.52
CA LEU A 371 -8.82 5.54 20.51
C LEU A 371 -7.77 6.65 20.61
N ASP A 372 -7.20 7.05 19.48
CA ASP A 372 -6.14 8.07 19.43
C ASP A 372 -6.64 9.43 19.90
N GLN A 373 -7.85 9.82 19.50
CA GLN A 373 -8.49 11.06 19.94
C GLN A 373 -8.69 11.08 21.47
N LEU A 374 -9.20 9.99 22.04
CA LEU A 374 -9.41 9.89 23.49
C LEU A 374 -8.09 9.94 24.26
N VAL A 375 -7.06 9.25 23.76
CA VAL A 375 -5.73 9.24 24.35
C VAL A 375 -5.06 10.61 24.23
N GLU A 376 -5.16 11.28 23.09
CA GLU A 376 -4.63 12.63 22.87
C GLU A 376 -5.26 13.65 23.81
N VAL A 377 -6.59 13.61 23.98
CA VAL A 377 -7.30 14.46 24.95
C VAL A 377 -6.82 14.18 26.37
N ALA A 378 -6.67 12.90 26.74
CA ALA A 378 -6.17 12.54 28.07
C ALA A 378 -4.72 13.01 28.31
N ASN A 379 -3.90 13.07 27.26
CA ASN A 379 -2.50 13.54 27.29
C ASN A 379 -2.35 15.07 27.39
N GLN A 380 -3.44 15.85 27.32
CA GLN A 380 -3.38 17.30 27.50
C GLN A 380 -2.96 17.73 28.91
N GLU A 381 -3.15 16.84 29.89
CA GLU A 381 -2.62 16.98 31.24
C GLU A 381 -1.49 15.96 31.45
N GLU A 382 -0.52 16.28 32.32
CA GLU A 382 0.57 15.36 32.65
C GLU A 382 0.04 14.10 33.35
N THR A 383 0.31 12.91 32.79
CA THR A 383 -0.14 11.63 33.33
C THR A 383 0.90 11.05 34.29
N ASN A 384 0.55 10.98 35.57
CA ASN A 384 1.31 10.30 36.60
C ASN A 384 0.39 9.46 37.50
N TYR A 385 0.97 8.61 38.35
CA TYR A 385 0.22 7.72 39.23
C TYR A 385 -0.80 8.47 40.13
N THR A 386 -0.43 9.65 40.64
CA THR A 386 -1.30 10.48 41.47
C THR A 386 -2.52 10.99 40.70
N ARG A 387 -2.34 11.38 39.44
CA ARG A 387 -3.43 11.77 38.55
C ARG A 387 -4.35 10.60 38.28
N VAL A 388 -3.80 9.45 37.89
CA VAL A 388 -4.60 8.23 37.61
C VAL A 388 -5.48 7.85 38.81
N LEU A 389 -4.95 7.89 40.03
CA LEU A 389 -5.71 7.67 41.26
C LEU A 389 -6.82 8.70 41.48
N ARG A 390 -6.49 9.99 41.38
CA ARG A 390 -7.42 11.11 41.61
C ARG A 390 -8.54 11.13 40.57
N ASP A 391 -8.20 10.89 39.32
CA ASP A 391 -9.08 11.06 38.16
C ASP A 391 -9.95 9.82 37.90
N SER A 392 -9.53 8.65 38.41
CA SER A 392 -10.40 7.46 38.54
C SER A 392 -11.56 7.71 39.51
N ILE A 393 -11.34 8.55 40.54
CA ILE A 393 -12.36 8.92 41.53
C ILE A 393 -13.22 10.10 41.03
N LYS A 394 -12.61 11.07 40.34
CA LYS A 394 -13.31 12.26 39.80
C LYS A 394 -13.96 12.05 38.43
N ARG A 395 -13.87 10.84 37.86
CA ARG A 395 -14.39 10.42 36.54
C ARG A 395 -13.79 11.17 35.33
N SER A 396 -12.71 11.95 35.48
CA SER A 396 -12.09 12.65 34.35
C SER A 396 -11.36 11.72 33.40
N LEU A 397 -10.92 10.55 33.89
CA LEU A 397 -10.31 9.47 33.10
C LEU A 397 -11.27 8.30 32.85
N ASP A 398 -12.56 8.49 33.10
CA ASP A 398 -13.60 7.50 32.83
C ASP A 398 -13.97 7.55 31.33
N PHE A 399 -13.17 6.87 30.49
CA PHE A 399 -13.26 6.96 29.03
C PHE A 399 -14.64 6.64 28.46
N LYS A 400 -15.43 5.81 29.17
CA LYS A 400 -16.81 5.53 28.77
C LYS A 400 -17.62 6.83 28.67
N LEU A 401 -17.41 7.82 29.54
CA LEU A 401 -18.18 9.07 29.52
C LEU A 401 -18.02 9.88 28.23
N TYR A 402 -16.92 9.69 27.51
CA TYR A 402 -16.61 10.39 26.25
C TYR A 402 -17.05 9.63 25.00
N LEU A 403 -17.57 8.42 25.18
CA LEU A 403 -18.11 7.59 24.11
C LEU A 403 -19.63 7.79 24.03
N PRO A 404 -20.21 7.96 22.82
CA PRO A 404 -21.67 8.05 22.64
C PRO A 404 -22.43 6.82 23.19
N GLU A 405 -23.59 7.08 23.78
CA GLU A 405 -24.51 6.06 24.31
C GLU A 405 -25.28 5.31 23.22
N ASP A 406 -25.29 5.81 21.99
CA ASP A 406 -26.00 5.23 20.84
C ASP A 406 -25.08 4.42 19.92
N SER A 407 -23.85 4.14 20.36
CA SER A 407 -22.80 3.57 19.51
C SER A 407 -22.17 2.33 20.13
N LEU A 408 -21.86 1.35 19.28
CA LEU A 408 -20.96 0.24 19.58
C LEU A 408 -19.60 0.47 18.91
N TYR A 409 -18.58 -0.30 19.30
CA TYR A 409 -17.19 -0.05 18.91
C TYR A 409 -16.53 -1.34 18.43
N LEU A 410 -15.92 -1.31 17.24
CA LEU A 410 -15.21 -2.46 16.68
C LEU A 410 -13.75 -2.49 17.17
N VAL A 411 -13.40 -3.55 17.87
CA VAL A 411 -12.05 -3.80 18.39
C VAL A 411 -11.61 -5.19 17.91
N ASN A 412 -10.59 -5.24 17.05
CA ASN A 412 -10.00 -6.51 16.55
C ASN A 412 -11.04 -7.54 16.05
N GLY A 413 -12.09 -7.07 15.38
CA GLY A 413 -13.14 -7.95 14.83
C GLY A 413 -14.29 -8.27 15.79
N THR A 414 -14.24 -7.82 17.04
CA THR A 414 -15.28 -8.01 18.06
C THR A 414 -15.95 -6.69 18.41
N ILE A 415 -17.26 -6.71 18.64
CA ILE A 415 -18.06 -5.52 18.99
C ILE A 415 -18.16 -5.36 20.49
N TYR A 416 -17.95 -4.11 20.91
CA TYR A 416 -17.90 -3.67 22.29
C TYR A 416 -19.00 -2.64 22.50
N ASN A 417 -19.67 -2.68 23.65
CA ASN A 417 -20.49 -1.56 24.08
C ASN A 417 -19.60 -0.44 24.63
N ARG A 418 -20.22 0.70 24.94
CA ARG A 418 -19.55 1.88 25.51
C ARG A 418 -18.69 1.58 26.73
N ASN A 419 -19.14 0.71 27.63
CA ASN A 419 -18.43 0.39 28.86
C ASN A 419 -17.20 -0.47 28.57
N GLU A 420 -17.37 -1.52 27.78
CA GLU A 420 -16.31 -2.42 27.33
C GLU A 420 -15.24 -1.63 26.56
N ALA A 421 -15.64 -0.78 25.63
CA ALA A 421 -14.73 0.08 24.86
C ALA A 421 -13.99 1.09 25.76
N GLY A 422 -14.67 1.68 26.74
CA GLY A 422 -14.02 2.54 27.74
C GLY A 422 -12.95 1.81 28.55
N ASN A 423 -13.23 0.56 28.95
CA ASN A 423 -12.28 -0.31 29.66
C ASN A 423 -11.06 -0.68 28.80
N PHE A 424 -11.27 -0.87 27.50
CA PHE A 424 -10.21 -1.06 26.52
C PHE A 424 -9.29 0.18 26.43
N VAL A 425 -9.85 1.38 26.24
CA VAL A 425 -9.07 2.64 26.17
C VAL A 425 -8.29 2.87 27.46
N TRP A 426 -8.92 2.60 28.60
CA TRP A 426 -8.32 2.79 29.91
C TRP A 426 -7.02 2.00 30.07
N THR A 427 -7.05 0.72 29.75
CA THR A 427 -5.86 -0.14 29.89
C THR A 427 -4.77 0.17 28.87
N TYR A 428 -5.15 0.47 27.62
CA TYR A 428 -4.22 0.97 26.61
C TYR A 428 -3.49 2.24 27.07
N PHE A 429 -4.21 3.19 27.66
CA PHE A 429 -3.67 4.46 28.16
C PHE A 429 -2.71 4.28 29.34
N LEU A 430 -2.99 3.35 30.25
CA LEU A 430 -2.08 3.07 31.36
C LEU A 430 -0.75 2.50 30.88
N GLU A 431 -0.79 1.56 29.93
CA GLU A 431 0.40 0.96 29.33
C GLU A 431 1.23 1.99 28.56
N SER A 432 0.58 2.90 27.82
CA SER A 432 1.28 3.96 27.08
C SER A 432 2.06 4.93 27.97
N HIS A 433 1.77 4.95 29.27
CA HIS A 433 2.45 5.77 30.27
C HIS A 433 3.34 4.95 31.21
N ASN A 434 3.60 3.67 30.87
CA ASN A 434 4.40 2.76 31.69
C ASN A 434 3.85 2.58 33.12
N ILE A 435 2.53 2.72 33.29
CA ILE A 435 1.82 2.51 34.56
C ILE A 435 1.41 1.04 34.60
N LYS A 436 2.36 0.18 35.02
CA LYS A 436 2.22 -1.28 34.92
C LYS A 436 0.96 -1.83 35.62
N PRO A 437 0.29 -2.84 35.03
CA PRO A 437 -0.93 -3.47 35.58
C PRO A 437 -0.75 -4.23 36.89
N GLY A 438 0.46 -4.37 37.42
CA GLY A 438 0.71 -5.01 38.72
C GLY A 438 -0.02 -4.33 39.89
N TYR A 439 -0.54 -3.12 39.67
CA TYR A 439 -1.42 -2.37 40.59
C TYR A 439 -2.86 -2.21 40.06
N SER A 440 -3.22 -2.75 38.90
CA SER A 440 -4.57 -2.66 38.33
C SER A 440 -5.59 -3.45 39.15
N GLY A 441 -5.19 -4.52 39.84
CA GLY A 441 -6.04 -5.20 40.82
C GLY A 441 -6.41 -4.30 42.01
N THR A 442 -5.49 -3.45 42.46
CA THR A 442 -5.69 -2.50 43.57
C THR A 442 -6.41 -1.22 43.12
N LEU A 443 -6.17 -0.76 41.88
CA LEU A 443 -6.81 0.42 41.27
C LEU A 443 -8.23 0.14 40.76
N ALA A 444 -8.48 -1.03 40.19
CA ALA A 444 -9.83 -1.46 39.80
C ALA A 444 -10.72 -1.70 41.02
N GLN A 445 -10.13 -2.10 42.17
CA GLN A 445 -10.86 -2.18 43.43
C GLN A 445 -11.20 -0.81 44.03
N LEU A 446 -10.42 0.25 43.79
CA LEU A 446 -10.71 1.58 44.34
C LEU A 446 -12.00 2.19 43.78
N GLY A 447 -12.34 1.95 42.51
CA GLY A 447 -13.63 2.36 41.94
C GLY A 447 -14.81 1.65 42.59
N SER A 448 -14.68 0.35 42.88
CA SER A 448 -15.71 -0.46 43.56
C SER A 448 -15.78 -0.27 45.08
N ILE A 449 -14.74 0.28 45.72
CA ILE A 449 -14.74 0.60 47.16
C ILE A 449 -15.45 1.94 47.44
N PHE A 450 -15.48 2.85 46.46
CA PHE A 450 -16.03 4.21 46.64
C PHE A 450 -17.29 4.52 45.81
N GLY A 451 -17.70 3.64 44.90
CA GLY A 451 -18.96 3.74 44.15
C GLY A 451 -19.82 2.47 44.31
N ASN A 452 -21.12 2.64 44.53
CA ASN A 452 -22.12 1.56 44.65
C ASN A 452 -22.35 0.75 43.34
N GLU A 453 -21.43 0.77 42.39
CA GLU A 453 -21.54 0.06 41.11
C GLU A 453 -20.46 -1.03 41.05
N HIS A 454 -20.81 -2.23 41.54
CA HIS A 454 -20.06 -3.46 41.28
C HIS A 454 -20.20 -3.84 39.80
N ARG A 455 -19.35 -3.28 38.93
CA ARG A 455 -19.38 -3.50 37.46
C ARG A 455 -17.98 -3.64 36.85
N PHE A 456 -17.02 -4.23 37.56
CA PHE A 456 -15.64 -4.39 37.07
C PHE A 456 -15.17 -5.86 37.06
N ASP A 457 -16.01 -6.77 37.55
CA ASP A 457 -15.76 -8.18 37.84
C ASP A 457 -16.46 -9.14 36.86
N GLU A 458 -17.16 -8.61 35.86
CA GLU A 458 -17.75 -9.41 34.79
C GLU A 458 -16.68 -9.91 33.81
N SER A 459 -16.92 -11.08 33.20
CA SER A 459 -15.92 -11.74 32.34
C SER A 459 -15.58 -10.92 31.09
N TRP A 460 -16.57 -10.24 30.50
CA TRP A 460 -16.40 -9.38 29.33
C TRP A 460 -15.60 -8.11 29.63
N ASP A 461 -15.77 -7.51 30.81
CA ASP A 461 -14.96 -6.36 31.23
C ASP A 461 -13.50 -6.73 31.48
N ARG A 462 -13.24 -7.93 32.02
CA ARG A 462 -11.87 -8.47 32.10
C ARG A 462 -11.26 -8.66 30.72
N GLN A 463 -12.04 -9.22 29.77
CA GLN A 463 -11.58 -9.43 28.41
C GLN A 463 -11.27 -8.10 27.71
N ALA A 464 -12.11 -7.08 27.88
CA ALA A 464 -11.90 -5.78 27.27
C ALA A 464 -10.60 -5.10 27.75
N ARG A 465 -10.31 -5.20 29.05
CA ARG A 465 -9.05 -4.74 29.64
C ARG A 465 -7.83 -5.51 29.10
N TYR A 466 -7.97 -6.82 28.97
CA TYR A 466 -6.91 -7.66 28.42
C TYR A 466 -6.56 -7.25 26.98
N GLU A 467 -7.57 -7.07 26.13
CA GLU A 467 -7.37 -6.67 24.74
C GLU A 467 -6.76 -5.27 24.61
N GLY A 468 -7.09 -4.33 25.51
CA GLY A 468 -6.50 -3.00 25.53
C GLY A 468 -5.00 -3.01 25.82
N THR A 469 -4.57 -3.77 26.83
CA THR A 469 -3.13 -3.99 27.11
C THR A 469 -2.44 -4.68 25.94
N LYS A 470 -3.02 -5.76 25.41
CA LYS A 470 -2.47 -6.50 24.26
C LYS A 470 -2.25 -5.58 23.07
N TYR A 471 -3.26 -4.78 22.72
CA TYR A 471 -3.21 -3.90 21.57
C TYR A 471 -2.08 -2.86 21.66
N TRP A 472 -1.77 -2.36 22.87
CA TRP A 472 -0.63 -1.46 23.05
C TRP A 472 0.70 -2.14 22.65
N TYR A 473 0.95 -3.35 23.15
CA TYR A 473 2.18 -4.10 22.81
C TYR A 473 2.27 -4.41 21.32
N VAL A 474 1.16 -4.84 20.71
CA VAL A 474 1.07 -5.09 19.26
C VAL A 474 1.40 -3.82 18.48
N ARG A 475 0.85 -2.66 18.88
CA ARG A 475 1.10 -1.38 18.20
C ARG A 475 2.56 -0.91 18.30
N GLN A 476 3.29 -1.34 19.32
CA GLN A 476 4.72 -1.07 19.46
C GLN A 476 5.61 -2.08 18.72
N GLY A 477 5.04 -3.08 18.05
CA GLY A 477 5.80 -4.18 17.46
C GLY A 477 6.47 -5.09 18.50
N ARG A 478 5.92 -5.12 19.73
CA ARG A 478 6.46 -5.83 20.90
C ARG A 478 5.52 -6.94 21.36
N GLU A 479 4.87 -7.63 20.42
CA GLU A 479 3.91 -8.70 20.72
C GLU A 479 4.55 -9.86 21.50
N ASP A 480 5.82 -10.19 21.21
CA ASP A 480 6.57 -11.22 21.94
C ASP A 480 6.72 -10.88 23.44
N GLU A 481 6.89 -9.60 23.78
CA GLU A 481 7.00 -9.16 25.18
C GLU A 481 5.68 -9.25 25.93
N PHE A 482 4.55 -9.12 25.23
CA PHE A 482 3.24 -9.37 25.81
C PHE A 482 3.06 -10.84 26.16
N HIS A 483 3.49 -11.75 25.29
CA HIS A 483 3.46 -13.19 25.56
C HIS A 483 4.32 -13.57 26.77
N GLU A 484 5.52 -12.99 26.91
CA GLU A 484 6.37 -13.18 28.10
C GLU A 484 5.77 -12.60 29.39
N LEU A 485 5.08 -11.46 29.32
CA LEU A 485 4.37 -10.86 30.44
C LEU A 485 3.13 -11.69 30.85
N TYR A 486 2.51 -12.36 29.90
CA TYR A 486 1.23 -13.04 30.04
C TYR A 486 1.35 -14.46 30.59
N ASP A 487 2.47 -15.15 30.32
CA ASP A 487 2.79 -16.41 31.02
C ASP A 487 2.86 -16.24 32.55
N TRP A 488 3.08 -15.00 33.03
CA TRP A 488 3.02 -14.66 34.45
C TRP A 488 1.61 -14.32 34.97
N LEU A 489 0.69 -13.83 34.11
CA LEU A 489 -0.66 -13.36 34.47
C LEU A 489 -1.75 -14.43 34.33
N VAL A 490 -1.58 -15.42 33.44
CA VAL A 490 -2.56 -16.52 33.24
C VAL A 490 -2.33 -17.68 34.20
N TYR A 491 -1.08 -17.88 34.63
CA TYR A 491 -0.69 -18.96 35.52
C TYR A 491 -0.41 -18.46 36.93
N LYS A 492 -1.44 -17.91 37.59
CA LYS A 492 -1.70 -18.18 39.00
C LYS A 492 -3.16 -17.84 39.35
N PRO A 493 -3.86 -18.74 40.07
CA PRO A 493 -5.25 -18.53 40.50
C PRO A 493 -5.42 -17.34 41.44
#